data_AF-A0A0F9HE76-F1
#
_entry.id   AF-A0A0F9HE76-F1
#
_cell.length_a   1.000
_cell.length_b   1.000
_cell.length_c   1.000
_cell.angle_alpha   90.00
_cell.angle_beta   90.00
_cell.angle_gamma   90.00
#
_symmetry.space_group_name_H-M   'P 1'
#
loop_
_entity.id
_entity.type
_entity.pdbx_description
1 polymer ?
#
loop_
_entity_poly.entity_id
_entity_poly.type
_entity_poly.pdbx_seq_one_letter_code
_entity_poly.pdbx_strand_id
1 'polypeptide(L)' 'RRRELALEGHGVYDYIRRGKDIVRPVDEHVNTGVDVSNLDILATDNRTICPIPASEIQASGMEQTEGY' A
#
# COMPACT_ATOMS: atom_id res chain seq x y z
N ARG A 1 10.70 -5.09 -15.83
CA ARG A 1 9.79 -5.53 -14.74
C ARG A 1 8.44 -4.84 -14.79
N ARG A 2 8.30 -3.51 -14.58
CA ARG A 2 6.97 -2.86 -14.56
C ARG A 2 6.09 -3.14 -15.80
N ARG A 3 6.65 -3.12 -17.01
CA ARG A 3 5.92 -3.45 -18.25
C ARG A 3 5.64 -4.94 -18.41
N GLU A 4 6.52 -5.79 -17.88
CA GLU A 4 6.46 -7.24 -18.05
C GLU A 4 5.50 -7.91 -17.07
N LEU A 5 5.52 -7.45 -15.82
CA LEU A 5 4.78 -8.02 -14.68
C LEU A 5 3.60 -7.11 -14.28
N ALA A 6 3.01 -6.45 -15.26
CA ALA A 6 1.87 -5.57 -15.02
C ALA A 6 0.67 -6.42 -14.56
N LEU A 7 -0.07 -5.93 -13.56
CA LEU A 7 -1.27 -6.58 -13.00
C LEU A 7 -1.03 -7.90 -12.23
N GLU A 8 0.22 -8.28 -11.99
CA GLU A 8 0.58 -9.51 -11.26
C GLU A 8 0.87 -9.28 -9.77
N GLY A 9 0.55 -8.10 -9.23
CA GLY A 9 0.80 -7.77 -7.82
C GLY A 9 2.26 -7.47 -7.46
N HIS A 10 3.19 -7.48 -8.42
CA HIS A 10 4.61 -7.20 -8.16
C HIS A 10 4.92 -5.72 -7.88
N GLY A 11 4.10 -4.79 -8.36
CA GLY A 11 4.39 -3.36 -8.35
C GLY A 11 4.64 -2.81 -6.94
N VAL A 12 3.72 -3.07 -6.01
CA VAL A 12 3.77 -2.55 -4.63
C VAL A 12 5.05 -3.04 -3.92
N TYR A 13 5.33 -4.34 -3.98
CA TYR A 13 6.54 -4.91 -3.39
C TYR A 13 7.83 -4.37 -4.03
N ASP A 14 7.83 -4.11 -5.33
CA ASP A 14 8.97 -3.51 -6.03
C ASP A 14 9.25 -2.07 -5.58
N TYR A 15 8.24 -1.30 -5.20
CA TYR A 15 8.40 0.04 -4.61
C TYR A 15 8.95 -0.03 -3.19
N ILE A 16 8.29 -0.80 -2.31
CA ILE A 16 8.65 -0.93 -0.89
C ILE A 16 10.08 -1.44 -0.73
N ARG A 17 10.44 -2.55 -1.40
CA ARG A 17 11.78 -3.16 -1.25
C ARG A 17 12.92 -2.29 -1.78
N ARG A 18 12.60 -1.26 -2.58
CA ARG A 18 13.56 -0.29 -3.12
C ARG A 18 13.55 1.02 -2.35
N GLY A 19 12.72 1.16 -1.32
CA GLY A 19 12.52 2.40 -0.57
C GLY A 19 12.01 3.53 -1.47
N LYS A 20 11.18 3.23 -2.47
CA LYS A 20 10.61 4.22 -3.38
C LYS A 20 9.17 4.50 -3.00
N ASP A 21 8.85 5.79 -2.87
CA ASP A 21 7.49 6.25 -2.64
C ASP A 21 6.57 5.85 -3.79
N ILE A 22 5.32 5.61 -3.44
CA ILE A 22 4.24 5.31 -4.37
C ILE A 22 3.58 6.65 -4.68
N VAL A 23 3.94 7.24 -5.81
CA VAL A 23 3.36 8.50 -6.30
C VAL A 23 2.37 8.19 -7.43
N ARG A 24 1.18 8.76 -7.33
CA ARG A 24 0.04 8.54 -8.23
C ARG A 24 -0.59 9.88 -8.60
N PRO A 25 -0.07 10.52 -9.67
CA PRO A 25 -0.50 11.84 -10.09
C PRO A 25 -2.01 11.90 -10.37
N VAL A 26 -2.65 13.00 -9.97
CA VAL A 26 -4.11 13.20 -10.11
C VAL A 26 -4.53 13.17 -11.58
N ASP A 27 -3.70 13.71 -12.46
CA ASP A 27 -3.92 13.77 -13.91
C ASP A 27 -3.89 12.39 -14.58
N GLU A 28 -3.32 11.37 -13.93
CA GLU A 28 -3.37 9.97 -14.38
C GLU A 28 -4.64 9.24 -13.89
N HIS A 29 -5.45 9.85 -13.03
CA HIS A 29 -6.57 9.22 -12.31
C HIS A 29 -7.90 9.98 -12.44
N VAL A 30 -8.15 10.56 -13.61
CA VAL A 30 -9.36 11.32 -13.93
C VAL A 30 -10.59 10.39 -14.04
N ASN A 31 -11.74 10.82 -13.52
CA ASN A 31 -13.04 10.13 -13.60
C ASN A 31 -13.09 8.73 -12.96
N THR A 32 -12.15 8.39 -12.09
CA THR A 32 -12.11 7.09 -11.41
C THR A 32 -13.04 7.04 -10.19
N GLY A 33 -13.49 8.19 -9.69
CA GLY A 33 -14.23 8.28 -8.42
C GLY A 33 -13.37 8.02 -7.18
N VAL A 34 -12.06 7.83 -7.36
CA VAL A 34 -11.08 7.57 -6.30
C VAL A 34 -10.62 8.91 -5.72
N ASP A 35 -10.57 8.99 -4.39
CA ASP A 35 -9.92 10.12 -3.70
C ASP A 35 -8.41 10.05 -3.90
N VAL A 36 -7.96 10.83 -4.87
CA VAL A 36 -6.55 10.92 -5.28
C VAL A 36 -5.62 11.51 -4.21
N SER A 37 -6.15 12.24 -3.23
CA SER A 37 -5.34 12.86 -2.17
C SER A 37 -4.68 11.83 -1.25
N ASN A 38 -5.21 10.61 -1.23
CA ASN A 38 -4.72 9.49 -0.43
C ASN A 38 -3.82 8.50 -1.20
N LEU A 39 -3.47 8.81 -2.45
CA LEU A 39 -2.75 7.88 -3.33
C LEU A 39 -1.22 8.03 -3.30
N ASP A 40 -0.73 9.18 -2.84
CA ASP A 40 0.69 9.42 -2.61
C ASP A 40 1.09 8.91 -1.22
N ILE A 41 1.90 7.87 -1.19
CA ILE A 41 2.26 7.13 0.03
C ILE A 41 3.77 6.97 0.10
N LEU A 42 4.37 7.36 1.24
CA LEU A 42 5.78 7.14 1.51
C LEU A 42 6.10 5.64 1.59
N ALA A 43 7.28 5.23 1.16
CA ALA A 43 7.69 3.83 1.24
C ALA A 43 7.70 3.24 2.66
N THR A 44 7.82 4.11 3.68
CA THR A 44 7.84 3.76 5.11
C THR A 44 6.50 3.97 5.81
N ASP A 45 5.46 4.38 5.08
CA ASP A 45 4.14 4.61 5.64
C ASP A 45 3.52 3.29 6.09
N ASN A 46 2.82 3.29 7.23
CA ASN A 46 2.20 2.08 7.77
C ASN A 46 1.13 1.50 6.83
N ARG A 47 0.51 2.31 5.98
CA ARG A 47 -0.46 1.87 4.95
C ARG A 47 0.16 0.98 3.87
N THR A 48 1.49 0.86 3.82
CA THR A 48 2.18 -0.10 2.94
C THR A 48 2.14 -1.54 3.46
N ILE A 49 1.71 -1.73 4.72
CA ILE A 49 1.60 -3.03 5.39
C ILE A 49 0.13 -3.25 5.76
N CYS A 50 -0.39 -4.46 5.50
CA CYS A 50 -1.75 -4.79 5.91
C CYS A 50 -1.84 -4.93 7.45
N PRO A 51 -2.88 -4.39 8.10
CA PRO A 51 -3.09 -4.60 9.52
C PRO A 51 -3.39 -6.07 9.81
N ILE A 52 -3.01 -6.53 10.99
CA ILE A 52 -3.36 -7.86 11.47
C ILE A 52 -4.88 -7.89 11.69
N PRO A 53 -5.60 -8.92 11.21
CA PRO A 53 -7.04 -9.03 11.40
C PRO A 53 -7.43 -8.95 12.89
N ALA A 54 -8.48 -8.19 13.21
CA ALA A 54 -8.92 -7.99 14.59
C ALA A 54 -9.29 -9.31 15.29
N SER A 55 -9.83 -10.28 14.55
CA SER A 55 -10.11 -11.62 15.05
C SER A 55 -8.86 -12.37 15.50
N GLU A 56 -7.73 -12.20 14.80
CA GLU A 56 -6.46 -12.83 15.17
C GLU A 56 -5.89 -12.20 16.44
N ILE A 57 -5.92 -10.87 16.54
CA ILE A 57 -5.50 -10.14 17.76
C ILE A 57 -6.31 -10.61 18.96
N GLN A 58 -7.64 -10.69 18.81
CA GLN A 58 -8.53 -11.12 19.89
C GLN A 58 -8.30 -12.58 20.31
N ALA A 59 -8.01 -13.47 19.36
CA ALA A 59 -7.85 -14.89 19.63
C ALA A 59 -6.46 -15.25 20.20
N SER A 60 -5.41 -14.60 19.71
CA SER A 60 -4.01 -14.96 20.02
C SER A 60 -3.31 -13.99 20.96
N GLY A 61 -3.85 -12.78 21.14
CA GLY A 61 -3.19 -11.70 21.87
C GLY A 61 -2.00 -11.09 21.13
N MET A 62 -1.91 -11.25 19.80
CA MET A 62 -0.88 -10.64 18.98
C MET A 62 -0.93 -9.10 19.03
N GLU A 63 0.23 -8.46 19.02
CA GLU A 63 0.35 -7.00 18.92
C GLU A 63 0.06 -6.54 17.49
N GLN A 64 -0.63 -5.40 17.35
CA GLN A 64 -0.95 -4.80 16.05
C GLN A 64 0.28 -4.13 15.43
N THR A 65 0.29 -4.06 14.09
CA THR A 65 1.24 -3.24 13.32
C THR A 65 1.14 -1.77 13.75
N GLU A 66 2.29 -1.12 13.97
CA GLU A 66 2.34 0.27 14.41
C GLU A 66 1.52 1.22 13.51
N GLY A 67 0.69 2.04 14.14
CA GLY A 67 -0.17 3.03 13.49
C GLY A 67 -1.56 2.54 13.06
N TYR A 68 -1.94 1.30 13.39
CA TYR A 68 -3.30 0.75 13.27
C TYR A 68 -3.97 0.50 14.61
#